data_AF-A0A1B8FTE5-F1
#
_entry.id   AF-A0A1B8FTE5-F1
#
_cell.length_a   1.000
_cell.length_b   1.000
_cell.length_c   1.000
_cell.angle_alpha   90.00
_cell.angle_beta   90.00
_cell.angle_gamma   90.00
#
_symmetry.space_group_name_H-M   'P 1'
#
loop_
_entity.id
_entity.type
_entity.pdbx_description
1 polymer ?
#
loop_
_entity_poly.entity_id
_entity_poly.type
_entity_poly.pdbx_seq_one_letter_code
_entity_poly.pdbx_strand_id
1 'polypeptide(L)'
;MYRKTTPTPWRHLDKFKQPSGLEWAADKALGNREGWAEFNVKPLERGVATHIYASFDPDLEAYNGAYLLDSHVADPLLDTVKPWATSSFEAERLWKLSEKLVGEEFIY
;
A
#
# COMPACT_ATOMS: atom_id res chain seq x y z
N MET A 1 21.60 -0.42 -38.47
CA MET A 1 20.62 0.61 -38.04
C MET A 1 20.63 0.69 -36.52
N TYR A 2 21.32 1.69 -35.95
CA TYR A 2 21.34 1.92 -34.50
C TYR A 2 20.05 2.63 -34.08
N ARG A 3 19.16 1.95 -33.35
CA ARG A 3 18.10 2.66 -32.60
C ARG A 3 18.76 3.31 -31.39
N LYS A 4 18.87 4.64 -31.41
CA LYS A 4 19.16 5.41 -30.20
C LYS A 4 17.99 5.20 -29.25
N THR A 5 18.20 4.45 -28.17
CA THR A 5 17.25 4.37 -27.07
C THR A 5 17.25 5.72 -26.36
N THR A 6 16.24 6.54 -26.60
CA THR A 6 15.99 7.72 -25.79
C THR A 6 15.87 7.29 -24.33
N PRO A 7 16.66 7.85 -23.41
CA PRO A 7 16.56 7.48 -22.00
C PRO A 7 15.19 7.95 -21.50
N THR A 8 14.35 7.02 -21.10
CA THR A 8 13.10 7.34 -20.42
C THR A 8 13.42 8.14 -19.14
N PRO A 9 12.67 9.22 -18.83
CA PRO A 9 12.97 10.10 -17.68
C PRO A 9 13.03 9.38 -16.32
N TRP A 10 12.50 8.16 -16.27
CA TRP A 10 12.18 7.41 -15.07
C TRP A 10 13.18 6.28 -14.74
N ARG A 11 14.43 6.38 -15.22
CA ARG A 11 15.47 5.33 -15.08
C ARG A 11 15.76 4.92 -13.63
N HIS A 12 15.46 5.78 -12.65
CA HIS A 12 15.60 5.48 -11.22
C HIS A 12 14.46 4.59 -10.68
N LEU A 13 13.29 4.57 -11.34
CA LEU A 13 12.15 3.73 -10.97
C LEU A 13 12.29 2.30 -11.50
N ASP A 14 13.22 2.03 -12.42
CA ASP A 14 13.52 0.66 -12.89
C ASP A 14 13.92 -0.29 -11.74
N LYS A 15 14.40 0.26 -10.61
CA LYS A 15 14.73 -0.48 -9.39
C LYS A 15 13.51 -1.07 -8.68
N PHE A 16 12.30 -0.57 -8.96
CA PHE A 16 11.04 -1.09 -8.41
C PHE A 16 10.43 -2.21 -9.27
N LYS A 17 11.05 -2.58 -10.39
CA LYS A 17 10.56 -3.67 -11.25
C LYS A 17 10.81 -5.06 -10.68
N GLN A 18 11.67 -5.19 -9.67
CA GLN A 18 11.99 -6.48 -9.06
C GLN A 18 11.82 -6.37 -7.55
N PRO A 19 10.78 -6.98 -6.97
CA PRO A 19 10.69 -7.09 -5.52
C PRO A 19 11.92 -7.86 -5.02
N SER A 20 12.50 -7.39 -3.92
CA SER A 20 13.59 -8.14 -3.28
C SER A 20 13.02 -9.48 -2.81
N GLY A 21 13.76 -10.59 -3.01
CA GLY A 21 13.28 -11.92 -2.60
C GLY A 21 12.93 -12.06 -1.11
N LEU A 22 13.36 -11.09 -0.29
CA LEU A 22 13.04 -10.97 1.13
C LEU A 22 11.55 -10.73 1.40
N GLU A 23 10.88 -9.89 0.61
CA GLU A 23 9.46 -9.57 0.80
C GLU A 23 8.61 -10.83 0.57
N TRP A 24 8.92 -11.56 -0.49
CA TRP A 24 8.28 -12.83 -0.80
C TRP A 24 8.53 -13.87 0.31
N ALA A 25 9.76 -13.97 0.83
CA ALA A 25 10.05 -14.90 1.92
C ALA A 25 9.21 -14.60 3.18
N ALA A 26 9.02 -13.33 3.52
CA ALA A 26 8.20 -12.92 4.65
C ALA A 26 6.71 -13.25 4.43
N ASP A 27 6.14 -12.89 3.28
CA ASP A 27 4.75 -13.19 2.97
C ASP A 27 4.48 -14.71 2.91
N LYS A 28 5.44 -15.50 2.41
CA LYS A 28 5.39 -16.98 2.49
C LYS A 28 5.37 -17.50 3.91
N ALA A 29 6.29 -17.01 4.75
CA ALA A 29 6.42 -17.45 6.14
C ALA A 29 5.17 -17.11 6.97
N LEU A 30 4.52 -15.99 6.66
CA LEU A 30 3.28 -15.54 7.31
C LEU A 30 2.02 -16.15 6.69
N GLY A 31 2.13 -16.90 5.59
CA GLY A 31 0.98 -17.52 4.91
C GLY A 31 0.13 -16.54 4.10
N ASN A 32 0.66 -15.35 3.78
CA ASN A 32 -0.03 -14.36 2.96
C ASN A 32 -0.12 -14.83 1.50
N ARG A 33 -1.24 -14.52 0.83
CA ARG A 33 -1.51 -14.93 -0.56
C ARG A 33 -0.48 -14.37 -1.55
N GLU A 34 0.00 -13.16 -1.29
CA GLU A 34 1.05 -12.48 -2.06
C GLU A 34 2.34 -13.28 -2.10
N GLY A 35 2.60 -14.05 -1.04
CA GLY A 35 3.71 -14.99 -0.96
C GLY A 35 3.58 -16.21 -1.88
N TRP A 36 2.51 -16.34 -2.66
CA TRP A 36 2.34 -17.44 -3.61
C TRP A 36 1.93 -16.95 -5.00
N ALA A 37 1.74 -15.65 -5.17
CA ALA A 37 1.36 -15.03 -6.44
C ALA A 37 2.60 -14.62 -7.25
N GLU A 38 2.43 -14.56 -8.57
CA GLU A 38 3.39 -13.86 -9.43
C GLU A 38 3.29 -12.36 -9.21
N PHE A 39 4.43 -11.67 -9.26
CA PHE A 39 4.47 -10.23 -9.10
C PHE A 39 3.78 -9.53 -10.28
N ASN A 40 2.64 -8.89 -10.00
CA ASN A 40 1.87 -8.15 -10.98
C ASN A 40 2.14 -6.64 -10.86
N VAL A 41 2.99 -6.12 -11.73
CA VAL A 41 3.28 -4.68 -11.79
C VAL A 41 2.07 -3.92 -12.31
N LYS A 42 1.48 -3.07 -11.47
CA LYS A 42 0.42 -2.16 -11.91
C LYS A 42 0.99 -1.09 -12.86
N PRO A 43 0.24 -0.70 -13.90
CA PRO A 43 0.63 0.42 -14.75
C PRO A 43 0.69 1.71 -13.93
N LEU A 44 1.57 2.64 -14.30
CA LEU A 44 1.84 3.86 -13.54
C LEU A 44 0.58 4.70 -13.34
N GLU A 45 -0.28 4.73 -14.36
CA GLU A 45 -1.56 5.43 -14.37
C GLU A 45 -2.51 4.93 -13.27
N ARG A 46 -2.38 3.66 -12.84
CA ARG A 46 -3.19 3.08 -11.76
C ARG A 46 -2.60 3.35 -10.37
N GLY A 47 -1.35 3.79 -10.26
CA GLY A 47 -0.67 3.96 -8.97
C GLY A 47 -1.40 4.89 -7.99
N VAL A 48 -2.11 5.90 -8.50
CA VAL A 48 -2.87 6.87 -7.70
C VAL A 48 -4.36 6.58 -7.62
N ALA A 49 -4.87 5.55 -8.32
CA ALA A 49 -6.30 5.32 -8.47
C ALA A 49 -7.03 5.20 -7.11
N THR A 50 -6.48 4.42 -6.17
CA THR A 50 -7.06 4.26 -4.84
C THR A 50 -7.09 5.58 -4.05
N HIS A 51 -6.12 6.47 -4.23
CA HIS A 51 -6.10 7.78 -3.57
C HIS A 51 -7.17 8.71 -4.14
N ILE A 52 -7.39 8.67 -5.46
CA ILE A 52 -8.47 9.41 -6.11
C ILE A 52 -9.82 8.92 -5.58
N TYR A 53 -10.03 7.60 -5.56
CA TYR A 53 -11.24 7.00 -4.97
C TYR A 53 -11.45 7.46 -3.53
N ALA A 54 -10.42 7.34 -2.68
CA ALA A 54 -10.47 7.75 -1.28
C ALA A 54 -10.81 9.23 -1.05
N SER A 55 -10.45 10.11 -2.00
CA SER A 55 -10.60 11.56 -1.85
C SER A 55 -11.92 12.11 -2.40
N PHE A 56 -12.52 11.43 -3.38
CA PHE A 56 -13.61 11.99 -4.18
C PHE A 56 -14.90 11.17 -4.19
N ASP A 57 -14.86 9.89 -3.79
CA ASP A 57 -16.08 9.08 -3.80
C ASP A 57 -17.00 9.49 -2.63
N PRO A 58 -18.21 10.01 -2.89
CA PRO A 58 -19.12 10.47 -1.83
C PRO A 58 -19.65 9.31 -0.98
N ASP A 59 -19.73 8.09 -1.53
CA ASP A 59 -20.26 6.94 -0.80
C ASP A 59 -19.31 6.47 0.30
N LEU A 60 -18.04 6.89 0.26
CA LEU A 60 -17.04 6.59 1.29
C LEU A 60 -17.29 7.27 2.63
N GLU A 61 -18.17 8.28 2.70
CA GLU A 61 -18.54 8.90 3.97
C GLU A 61 -19.09 7.87 4.97
N ALA A 62 -19.80 6.84 4.47
CA ALA A 62 -20.32 5.74 5.27
C ALA A 62 -19.25 4.74 5.75
N TYR A 63 -18.02 4.82 5.25
CA TYR A 63 -16.94 3.83 5.46
C TYR A 63 -15.67 4.45 6.07
N ASN A 64 -15.83 5.46 6.93
CA ASN A 64 -14.69 6.12 7.56
C ASN A 64 -13.84 5.12 8.38
N GLY A 65 -12.52 5.18 8.18
CA GLY A 65 -11.55 4.28 8.80
C GLY A 65 -11.43 2.90 8.14
N ALA A 66 -12.19 2.62 7.07
CA ALA A 66 -12.08 1.36 6.35
C ALA A 66 -10.77 1.26 5.55
N TYR A 67 -10.29 0.03 5.36
CA TYR A 67 -9.14 -0.23 4.52
C TYR A 67 -9.55 -0.25 3.06
N LEU A 68 -8.81 0.47 2.21
CA LEU A 68 -9.09 0.57 0.78
C LEU A 68 -8.03 -0.17 -0.03
N LEU A 69 -8.48 -0.98 -0.98
CA LEU A 69 -7.62 -1.72 -1.89
C LEU A 69 -8.18 -1.54 -3.30
N ASP A 70 -7.33 -1.36 -4.31
CA ASP A 70 -7.74 -1.33 -5.72
C ASP A 70 -9.03 -0.53 -6.02
N SER A 71 -9.16 0.67 -5.44
CA SER A 71 -10.32 1.57 -5.58
C SER A 71 -11.67 0.99 -5.12
N HIS A 72 -11.68 0.17 -4.08
CA HIS A 72 -12.90 -0.24 -3.36
C HIS A 72 -12.62 -0.40 -1.86
N VAL A 73 -13.69 -0.52 -1.06
CA VAL A 73 -13.62 -0.88 0.36
C VAL A 73 -13.28 -2.37 0.46
N ALA A 74 -12.19 -2.72 1.13
CA ALA A 74 -11.72 -4.11 1.20
C ALA A 74 -12.74 -5.01 1.91
N ASP A 75 -12.98 -6.19 1.33
CA ASP A 75 -13.74 -7.27 1.96
C ASP A 75 -12.76 -8.19 2.72
N PRO A 76 -12.82 -8.27 4.06
CA PRO A 76 -11.91 -9.09 4.85
C PRO A 76 -11.93 -10.59 4.51
N LEU A 77 -12.97 -11.09 3.83
CA LEU A 77 -13.09 -12.49 3.42
C LEU A 77 -12.42 -12.78 2.07
N LEU A 78 -12.26 -11.75 1.22
CA LEU A 78 -11.75 -11.89 -0.14
C LEU A 78 -10.39 -11.20 -0.33
N ASP A 79 -10.20 -10.05 0.32
CA ASP A 79 -9.03 -9.21 0.23
C ASP A 79 -8.05 -9.47 1.36
N THR A 80 -6.77 -9.28 1.07
CA THR A 80 -5.71 -9.42 2.06
C THR A 80 -5.59 -8.14 2.88
N VAL A 81 -6.29 -8.10 4.00
CA VAL A 81 -6.13 -7.07 5.03
C VAL A 81 -5.20 -7.62 6.12
N LYS A 82 -4.01 -7.01 6.23
CA LYS A 82 -3.01 -7.45 7.21
C LYS A 82 -3.49 -7.16 8.64
N PRO A 83 -3.32 -8.06 9.63
CA PRO A 83 -3.90 -7.89 10.97
C PRO A 83 -3.48 -6.61 11.70
N TRP A 84 -2.28 -6.10 11.42
CA TRP A 84 -1.78 -4.84 11.97
C TRP A 84 -2.40 -3.60 11.33
N ALA A 85 -3.07 -3.72 10.18
CA ALA A 85 -3.78 -2.62 9.55
C ALA A 85 -5.10 -2.28 10.27
N THR A 86 -5.68 -3.23 11.01
CA THR A 86 -6.99 -3.06 11.67
C THR A 86 -6.90 -3.00 13.21
N SER A 87 -5.70 -3.14 13.78
CA SER A 87 -5.51 -3.15 15.24
C SER A 87 -5.53 -1.74 15.81
N SER A 88 -6.60 -1.37 16.52
CA SER A 88 -6.69 -0.08 17.22
C SER A 88 -5.63 0.07 18.32
N PHE A 89 -5.29 -1.02 19.00
CA PHE A 89 -4.27 -1.02 20.05
C PHE A 89 -2.87 -0.69 19.50
N GLU A 90 -2.45 -1.34 18.41
CA GLU A 90 -1.15 -1.04 17.80
C GLU A 90 -1.14 0.34 17.16
N ALA A 91 -2.28 0.80 16.61
CA ALA A 91 -2.43 2.15 16.06
C ALA A 91 -2.21 3.22 17.16
N GLU A 92 -2.82 3.07 18.33
CA GLU A 92 -2.63 4.02 19.43
C GLU A 92 -1.20 4.00 19.98
N ARG A 93 -0.60 2.82 20.06
CA ARG A 93 0.80 2.68 20.46
C ARG A 93 1.75 3.34 19.48
N LEU A 94 1.48 3.22 18.18
CA LEU A 94 2.24 3.90 17.12
C LEU A 94 2.04 5.41 17.18
N TRP A 95 0.82 5.88 17.44
CA TRP A 95 0.52 7.31 17.57
C TRP A 95 1.35 7.98 18.67
N LYS A 96 1.32 7.42 19.89
CA LYS A 96 2.12 7.92 21.02
C LYS A 96 3.62 7.90 20.74
N LEU A 97 4.10 6.91 19.99
CA LEU A 97 5.49 6.86 19.55
C LEU A 97 5.80 7.99 18.56
N SER A 98 4.93 8.23 17.58
CA SER A 98 5.04 9.31 16.60
C SER A 98 5.08 10.69 17.27
N GLU A 99 4.19 10.95 18.25
CA GLU A 99 4.17 12.19 19.03
C GLU A 99 5.50 12.43 19.74
N LYS A 100 6.06 11.40 20.37
CA LYS A 100 7.39 11.47 21.00
C LYS A 100 8.51 11.75 20.00
N LEU A 101 8.43 11.18 18.79
CA LEU A 101 9.46 11.33 17.76
C LEU A 101 9.42 12.73 17.11
N VAL A 102 8.23 13.30 16.95
CA VAL A 102 8.03 14.63 16.37
C VAL A 102 8.14 15.73 17.44
N GLY A 103 7.87 15.41 18.71
CA GLY A 103 7.87 16.36 19.83
C GLY A 103 6.59 17.19 19.92
N GLU A 104 5.49 16.71 19.34
CA GLU A 104 4.18 17.38 19.29
C GLU A 104 3.09 16.39 19.71
N GLU A 105 2.12 16.85 20.50
CA GLU A 105 0.93 16.08 20.87
C GLU A 105 -0.26 16.59 20.06
N PHE A 106 -1.06 15.66 19.52
CA PHE A 106 -2.22 15.97 18.71
C PHE A 106 -3.50 15.68 19.50
N ILE A 107 -4.32 16.71 19.71
CA ILE A 107 -5.58 16.60 20.43
C ILE A 107 -6.68 16.20 19.45
N TYR A 108 -7.43 15.14 19.76
CA TYR A 108 -8.59 14.66 18.99
C TYR A 108 -9.86 14.67 19.83
#